data_AF-A0A822HKQ9-F1
#
_entry.id   AF-A0A822HKQ9-F1
#
_cell.length_a   1.000
_cell.length_b   1.000
_cell.length_c   1.000
_cell.angle_alpha   90.00
_cell.angle_beta   90.00
_cell.angle_gamma   90.00
#
_symmetry.space_group_name_H-M   'P 1'
#
loop_
_entity.id
_entity.type
_entity.pdbx_description
1 polymer ?
#
loop_
_entity_poly.entity_id
_entity_poly.type
_entity_poly.pdbx_seq_one_letter_code
_entity_poly.pdbx_strand_id
1 'polypeptide(L)' 'MNGADIGVGWVDETGSVHIQDRYAFANGRPMIDNTTIDWFALQGREASGWTAIQFKRLLDTCDIMDVPIK' A
#
# COMPACT_ATOMS: atom_id res chain seq x y z
N MET A 1 0.53 10.37 11.73
CA MET A 1 0.47 10.37 10.26
C MET A 1 -0.95 10.70 9.81
N ASN A 2 -1.53 11.81 10.30
CA ASN A 2 -2.88 12.19 9.88
C ASN A 2 -2.86 12.68 8.42
N GLY A 3 -3.82 12.27 7.61
CA GLY A 3 -3.95 12.61 6.19
C GLY A 3 -2.95 11.90 5.27
N ALA A 4 -2.36 10.79 5.73
CA ALA A 4 -1.40 10.02 4.95
C ALA A 4 -2.09 8.94 4.11
N ASP A 5 -1.65 8.85 2.87
CA ASP A 5 -1.89 7.79 1.89
C ASP A 5 -0.79 6.73 2.05
N ILE A 6 -1.20 5.48 2.33
CA ILE A 6 -0.33 4.44 2.87
C ILE A 6 -0.55 3.11 2.15
N GLY A 7 0.45 2.69 1.38
CA GLY A 7 0.57 1.30 0.94
C GLY A 7 1.27 0.42 1.99
N VAL A 8 0.61 -0.66 2.42
CA VAL A 8 1.21 -1.67 3.31
C VAL A 8 1.44 -2.96 2.52
N GLY A 9 2.69 -3.35 2.32
CA GLY A 9 3.05 -4.58 1.62
C GLY A 9 3.75 -5.61 2.51
N TRP A 10 3.50 -6.88 2.27
CA TRP A 10 4.21 -8.00 2.91
C TRP A 10 4.28 -9.22 2.00
N VAL A 11 5.16 -10.16 2.34
CA VAL A 11 5.19 -11.52 1.77
C VAL A 11 4.75 -12.46 2.87
N ASP A 12 3.80 -13.35 2.60
CA ASP A 12 3.34 -14.32 3.60
C ASP A 12 4.23 -15.57 3.66
N GLU A 13 3.93 -16.47 4.60
CA GLU A 13 4.69 -17.71 4.82
C GLU A 13 4.69 -18.66 3.60
N THR A 14 3.74 -18.49 2.68
CA THR A 14 3.67 -19.27 1.43
C THR A 14 4.51 -18.67 0.30
N GLY A 15 5.10 -17.49 0.53
CA GLY A 15 5.80 -16.71 -0.47
C GLY A 15 4.88 -15.84 -1.34
N SER A 16 3.59 -15.73 -1.01
CA SER A 16 2.65 -14.90 -1.76
C SER A 16 2.82 -13.43 -1.36
N VAL A 17 2.81 -12.54 -2.36
CA VAL A 17 2.93 -11.09 -2.14
C VAL A 17 1.57 -10.45 -1.95
N HIS A 18 1.48 -9.56 -0.96
CA HIS A 18 0.28 -8.81 -0.64
C HIS A 18 0.61 -7.32 -0.60
N ILE A 19 -0.36 -6.50 -1.01
CA ILE A 19 -0.35 -5.07 -0.77
C ILE A 19 -1.76 -4.62 -0.39
N GLN A 20 -1.84 -3.64 0.50
CA GLN A 20 -3.09 -3.09 0.94
C GLN A 20 -3.04 -1.57 0.96
N ASP A 21 -4.09 -0.99 0.39
CA ASP A 21 -4.34 0.43 0.37
C ASP A 21 -4.98 0.89 1.69
N ARG A 22 -4.46 1.97 2.27
CA ARG A 22 -4.88 2.47 3.57
C ARG A 22 -4.79 3.98 3.65
N TYR A 23 -5.78 4.55 4.35
CA TYR A 23 -5.82 5.97 4.67
C TYR A 23 -5.83 6.21 6.18
N ALA A 24 -5.07 7.22 6.62
CA ALA A 24 -4.96 7.59 8.03
C ALA A 24 -5.76 8.86 8.37
N PHE A 25 -6.98 8.67 8.88
CA PHE A 25 -7.88 9.77 9.32
C PHE A 25 -7.41 10.51 10.58
N ALA A 26 -6.49 9.93 11.35
CA ALA A 26 -5.99 10.49 12.59
C ALA A 26 -4.61 9.89 12.94
N ASN A 27 -4.01 10.36 14.03
CA ASN A 27 -2.84 9.70 14.63
C ASN A 27 -3.28 8.41 15.33
N GLY A 28 -3.44 7.35 14.54
CA GLY A 28 -3.89 6.03 15.00
C GLY A 28 -3.65 4.98 13.93
N ARG A 29 -4.32 3.83 14.07
CA ARG A 29 -4.26 2.75 13.06
C ARG A 29 -4.89 3.22 11.75
N PRO A 30 -4.17 3.20 10.61
CA PRO A 30 -4.76 3.51 9.31
C PRO A 30 -5.88 2.53 8.96
N MET A 31 -6.99 3.03 8.42
CA MET A 31 -8.10 2.19 7.97
C MET A 31 -7.84 1.72 6.55
N ILE A 32 -8.47 0.61 6.16
CA ILE A 32 -8.43 0.15 4.76
C ILE A 32 -9.16 1.21 3.92
N ASP A 33 -8.55 1.64 2.82
CA ASP A 33 -9.28 2.45 1.86
C ASP A 33 -10.33 1.56 1.19
N ASN A 34 -11.60 1.92 1.39
CA ASN A 34 -12.73 1.18 0.85
C ASN A 34 -13.42 1.93 -0.30
N THR A 35 -12.94 3.12 -0.64
CA THR A 35 -13.47 3.94 -1.73
C THR A 35 -12.91 3.43 -3.05
N THR A 36 -11.59 3.32 -3.11
CA THR A 36 -10.83 2.78 -4.24
C THR A 36 -9.68 1.91 -3.72
N ILE A 37 -9.19 1.02 -4.58
CA ILE A 37 -8.00 0.21 -4.31
C ILE A 37 -7.02 0.55 -5.43
N ASP A 38 -6.03 1.37 -5.13
CA ASP A 38 -5.14 1.96 -6.14
C ASP A 38 -3.77 1.30 -6.21
N TRP A 39 -3.41 0.53 -5.17
CA TRP A 39 -2.15 -0.17 -5.04
C TRP A 39 -2.27 -1.63 -5.47
N PHE A 40 -1.42 -2.07 -6.39
CA PHE A 40 -1.41 -3.45 -6.89
C PHE A 40 -0.04 -4.10 -6.74
N ALA A 41 0.00 -5.25 -6.07
CA ALA A 41 1.20 -6.07 -5.96
C ALA A 41 1.51 -6.72 -7.31
N LEU A 42 2.78 -6.70 -7.72
CA LEU A 42 3.27 -7.36 -8.94
C LEU A 42 4.09 -8.60 -8.60
N GLN A 43 5.10 -8.42 -7.74
CA GLN A 43 5.99 -9.47 -7.30
C GLN A 43 6.47 -9.18 -5.88
N GLY A 44 6.71 -10.21 -5.10
CA GLY A 44 7.38 -10.10 -3.80
C GLY A 44 8.39 -11.21 -3.63
N ARG A 45 9.44 -10.92 -2.87
CA ARG A 45 10.42 -11.91 -2.44
C ARG A 45 10.89 -11.56 -1.05
N GLU A 46 10.85 -12.57 -0.19
CA GLU A 46 11.56 -12.54 1.08
C GLU A 46 12.74 -13.51 0.99
N ALA A 47 13.94 -13.03 1.33
CA ALA A 47 15.13 -13.86 1.36
C ALA A 47 16.16 -13.25 2.31
N SER A 48 16.86 -14.08 3.09
CA SER A 48 18.06 -13.66 3.83
C SER A 48 17.91 -12.36 4.65
N GLY A 49 16.76 -12.19 5.32
CA GLY A 49 16.49 -11.04 6.18
C GLY A 49 16.05 -9.75 5.47
N TRP A 50 15.80 -9.79 4.16
CA TRP A 50 15.22 -8.68 3.41
C TRP A 50 13.96 -9.11 2.67
N THR A 51 13.04 -8.16 2.55
CA THR A 51 11.77 -8.31 1.81
C THR A 51 11.73 -7.23 0.74
N ALA A 52 11.58 -7.65 -0.51
CA ALA A 52 11.41 -6.76 -1.66
C ALA A 52 10.01 -6.96 -2.24
N ILE A 53 9.30 -5.87 -2.48
CA ILE A 53 7.96 -5.87 -3.07
C ILE A 53 7.94 -4.89 -4.23
N GLN A 54 7.60 -5.41 -5.40
CA GLN A 54 7.31 -4.62 -6.58
C GLN A 54 5.80 -4.40 -6.65
N PHE A 55 5.41 -3.15 -6.82
CA PHE A 55 4.02 -2.74 -6.93
C PHE A 55 3.84 -1.75 -8.08
N LYS A 56 2.58 -1.50 -8.45
CA LYS A 56 2.19 -0.38 -9.30
C LYS A 56 1.05 0.40 -8.66
N ARG A 57 1.03 1.69 -8.97
CA ARG A 57 -0.01 2.65 -8.61
C ARG A 57 0.02 3.78 -9.66
N LEU A 58 -1.12 4.41 -9.93
CA LEU A 58 -1.15 5.61 -10.77
C LEU A 58 -0.47 6.79 -10.06
N LEU A 59 0.06 7.75 -10.83
CA LEU A 59 0.63 8.98 -10.26
C LEU A 59 -0.46 9.90 -9.68
N ASP A 60 -1.66 9.84 -10.27
CA ASP A 60 -2.86 10.55 -9.83
C ASP A 60 -4.04 9.60 -10.04
N THR A 61 -4.77 9.32 -8.96
CA THR A 61 -5.92 8.41 -8.91
C THR A 61 -7.24 9.15 -8.96
N CYS A 62 -7.23 10.49 -8.87
CA CYS A 62 -8.41 11.33 -8.67
C CYS A 62 -9.23 10.98 -7.41
N ASP A 63 -8.66 10.22 -6.47
CA ASP A 63 -9.27 9.93 -5.17
C ASP A 63 -8.86 10.98 -4.12
N ILE A 64 -9.82 11.40 -3.30
CA ILE A 64 -9.64 12.42 -2.27
C ILE A 64 -8.83 11.92 -1.06
N MET A 65 -8.72 10.61 -0.89
CA MET A 65 -7.92 9.99 0.17
C MET A 65 -6.47 9.75 -0.26
N ASP A 66 -6.16 9.99 -1.53
CA ASP A 66 -4.85 9.78 -2.12
C ASP A 66 -4.04 11.06 -2.31
N VAL A 67 -2.71 10.94 -2.26
CA VAL A 67 -1.78 12.04 -2.51
C VAL A 67 -1.13 11.89 -3.89
N PRO A 68 -1.37 12.82 -4.84
CA PRO A 68 -0.75 12.77 -6.16
C PRO A 68 0.78 12.88 -6.09
N ILE A 69 1.45 12.04 -6.87
CA ILE A 69 2.92 11.98 -7.00
C ILE A 69 3.33 12.90 -8.16
N LYS A 70 4.14 13.93 -7.87
CA LYS A 70 4.60 14.95 -8.83
C LYS A 70 6.09 14.84 -9.14
#